data_AF-A0A8T7MAP8-F1
#
_entry.id   AF-A0A8T7MAP8-F1
#
_cell.length_a   1.000
_cell.length_b   1.000
_cell.length_c   1.000
_cell.angle_alpha   90.00
_cell.angle_beta   90.00
_cell.angle_gamma   90.00
#
_symmetry.space_group_name_H-M   'P 1'
#
loop_
_entity.id
_entity.type
_entity.pdbx_description
1 polymer ?
#
loop_
_entity_poly.entity_id
_entity_poly.type
_entity_poly.pdbx_seq_one_letter_code
_entity_poly.pdbx_strand_id
1 'polypeptide(L)'
;MTIGPEGKKQQLVEVLNLVDTGTSLLVAAAAREDFNVHTTLETVIEILKETGLPKGITFDRDPRFVGSYSGLEVPIAPFDI
;
A
#
# COMPACT_ATOMS: atom_id res chain seq x y z
N MET A 1 7.90 9.99 14.79
CA MET A 1 8.74 8.79 15.01
C MET A 1 8.35 8.21 16.36
N THR A 2 7.43 7.26 16.36
CA THR A 2 6.86 6.71 17.60
C THR A 2 7.47 5.33 17.82
N ILE A 3 8.21 5.18 18.91
CA ILE A 3 8.87 3.94 19.30
C ILE A 3 7.83 3.10 20.04
N GLY A 4 7.57 1.87 19.60
CA GLY A 4 6.65 0.97 20.28
C GLY A 4 7.17 0.55 21.67
N PRO A 5 6.30 0.01 22.55
CA PRO A 5 6.62 -0.29 23.94
C PRO A 5 7.80 -1.25 24.15
N GLU A 6 8.18 -2.01 23.11
CA GLU A 6 9.28 -3.00 23.12
C GLU A 6 10.57 -2.51 22.43
N GLY A 7 10.69 -1.21 22.11
CA GLY A 7 11.83 -0.68 21.35
C GLY A 7 11.88 -1.16 19.88
N LYS A 8 10.86 -1.89 19.42
CA LYS A 8 10.72 -2.31 18.02
C LYS A 8 10.18 -1.14 17.20
N LYS A 9 10.93 -0.77 16.15
CA LYS A 9 10.44 0.16 15.12
C LYS A 9 9.23 -0.49 14.45
N GLN A 10 8.08 0.16 14.49
CA GLN A 10 7.00 -0.21 13.58
C GLN A 10 7.46 0.13 12.17
N GLN A 11 7.87 -0.90 11.42
CA GLN A 11 8.15 -0.77 10.00
C GLN A 11 6.83 -1.02 9.28
N LEU A 12 6.10 0.07 9.01
CA LEU A 12 4.89 -0.02 8.21
C LEU A 12 5.33 -0.30 6.78
N VAL A 13 5.02 -1.51 6.29
CA VAL A 13 5.22 -1.88 4.89
C VAL A 13 3.86 -1.81 4.22
N GLU A 14 3.74 -0.93 3.23
CA GLU A 14 2.56 -0.77 2.41
C GLU A 14 2.70 -1.64 1.16
N VAL A 15 1.59 -2.23 0.70
CA VAL A 15 1.58 -3.11 -0.48
C VAL A 15 0.59 -2.59 -1.50
N LEU A 16 1.08 -2.27 -2.69
CA LEU A 16 0.28 -1.94 -3.86
C LEU A 16 -0.05 -3.23 -4.63
N ASN A 17 -1.33 -3.56 -4.73
CA ASN A 17 -1.81 -4.73 -5.45
C ASN A 17 -2.43 -4.32 -6.80
N LEU A 18 -2.04 -5.01 -7.86
CA LEU A 18 -2.74 -4.99 -9.15
C LEU A 18 -3.48 -6.32 -9.31
N VAL A 19 -4.78 -6.24 -9.57
CA VAL A 19 -5.66 -7.40 -9.70
C VAL A 19 -6.36 -7.33 -11.05
N ASP A 20 -6.38 -8.45 -11.77
CA ASP A 20 -7.14 -8.56 -13.00
C ASP A 20 -8.64 -8.61 -12.69
N THR A 21 -9.41 -7.69 -13.26
CA THR A 21 -10.85 -7.56 -12.96
C THR A 21 -11.68 -8.73 -13.50
N GLY A 22 -11.25 -9.41 -14.57
CA GLY A 22 -12.01 -10.49 -15.19
C GLY A 22 -11.89 -11.82 -14.45
N THR A 23 -10.73 -12.08 -13.85
CA THR A 23 -10.38 -13.36 -13.21
C THR A 23 -10.18 -13.26 -11.71
N SER A 24 -10.11 -12.04 -11.16
CA SER A 24 -9.76 -11.76 -9.77
C SER A 24 -8.38 -12.30 -9.38
N LEU A 25 -7.49 -12.54 -10.34
CA LEU A 25 -6.13 -12.99 -10.09
C LEU A 25 -5.22 -11.81 -9.76
N LEU A 26 -4.31 -12.03 -8.80
CA LEU A 26 -3.24 -11.10 -8.49
C LEU A 26 -2.25 -11.05 -9.67
N VAL A 27 -2.12 -9.89 -10.28
CA VAL A 27 -1.12 -9.64 -11.33
C VAL A 27 0.22 -9.31 -10.71
N ALA A 28 0.22 -8.44 -9.69
CA ALA A 28 1.42 -8.04 -8.96
C ALA A 28 1.09 -7.53 -7.55
N ALA A 29 2.05 -7.68 -6.64
CA ALA A 29 2.03 -7.10 -5.30
C ALA A 29 3.40 -6.48 -5.01
N ALA A 30 3.47 -5.15 -4.96
CA ALA A 30 4.70 -4.42 -4.72
C ALA A 30 4.72 -3.85 -3.30
N ALA A 31 5.71 -4.23 -2.50
CA ALA A 31 5.89 -3.76 -1.13
C ALA A 31 6.89 -2.60 -1.07
N ARG A 32 6.51 -1.48 -0.46
CA ARG A 32 7.38 -0.30 -0.24
C ARG A 32 7.04 0.38 1.09
N GLU A 33 7.95 1.21 1.58
CA GLU A 33 7.77 2.02 2.79
C GLU A 33 7.37 3.47 2.48
N ASP A 34 7.37 3.86 1.20
CA ASP A 34 7.30 5.25 0.74
C ASP A 34 6.20 5.45 -0.33
N PHE A 35 5.09 4.71 -0.26
CA PHE A 35 3.99 4.93 -1.19
C PHE A 35 3.36 6.32 -0.99
N ASN A 36 3.25 7.03 -2.10
CA ASN A 36 2.53 8.28 -2.30
C ASN A 36 2.04 8.31 -3.75
N VAL A 37 1.31 9.35 -4.15
CA VAL A 37 0.79 9.49 -5.53
C VAL A 37 1.86 9.20 -6.59
N HIS A 38 3.06 9.77 -6.44
CA HIS A 38 4.12 9.65 -7.43
C HIS A 38 4.70 8.25 -7.48
N THR A 39 5.11 7.70 -6.33
CA THR A 39 5.71 6.37 -6.25
C THR A 39 4.72 5.26 -6.58
N THR A 40 3.43 5.45 -6.31
CA THR A 40 2.36 4.56 -6.78
C THR A 40 2.29 4.55 -8.31
N LEU A 41 2.25 5.72 -8.96
CA LEU A 41 2.19 5.79 -10.43
C LEU A 41 3.44 5.20 -11.09
N GLU A 42 4.63 5.49 -10.56
CA GLU A 42 5.89 4.87 -11.04
C GLU A 42 5.83 3.35 -10.94
N THR A 43 5.42 2.82 -9.78
CA THR A 43 5.32 1.36 -9.59
C THR A 43 4.29 0.73 -10.52
N VAL A 44 3.14 1.38 -10.78
CA VAL A 44 2.18 0.89 -11.78
C VAL A 44 2.80 0.88 -13.18
N ILE A 45 3.52 1.93 -13.57
CA ILE A 45 4.18 2.00 -14.88
C ILE A 45 5.17 0.85 -15.06
N GLU A 46 6.00 0.56 -14.05
CA GLU A 46 6.97 -0.54 -14.14
C GLU A 46 6.28 -1.90 -14.26
N ILE A 47 5.22 -2.16 -13.48
CA ILE A 47 4.45 -3.40 -13.61
C ILE A 47 3.85 -3.53 -15.02
N LEU A 48 3.27 -2.44 -15.57
CA LEU A 48 2.67 -2.46 -16.91
C LEU A 48 3.71 -2.66 -18.02
N LYS A 49 4.95 -2.21 -17.84
CA LYS A 49 6.05 -2.51 -18.79
C LYS A 49 6.37 -4.00 -18.82
N GLU A 50 6.26 -4.68 -17.69
CA GLU A 50 6.52 -6.12 -17.56
C GLU A 50 5.34 -6.98 -18.02
N THR A 51 4.10 -6.58 -17.70
CA THR A 51 2.90 -7.39 -17.92
C THR A 51 2.10 -7.01 -19.17
N GLY A 52 2.42 -5.87 -19.78
CA GLY A 52 1.68 -5.29 -20.90
C GLY A 52 0.55 -4.35 -20.46
N LEU A 53 0.00 -3.62 -21.44
CA LEU A 53 -1.01 -2.58 -21.22
C LEU A 53 -2.44 -3.14 -21.32
N PRO A 54 -3.28 -3.04 -20.26
CA PRO A 54 -4.68 -3.45 -20.32
C PRO A 54 -5.54 -2.42 -21.07
N LYS A 55 -6.78 -2.81 -21.41
CA LYS A 55 -7.74 -1.91 -22.07
C LYS A 55 -8.21 -0.75 -21.19
N GLY A 56 -8.07 -0.89 -19.88
CA GLY A 56 -8.45 0.12 -18.91
C GLY A 56 -7.84 -0.20 -17.55
N ILE A 57 -7.62 0.84 -16.76
CA ILE A 57 -7.11 0.74 -15.39
C ILE A 57 -8.08 1.49 -14.49
N THR A 58 -8.48 0.84 -13.40
CA THR A 58 -9.27 1.45 -12.35
C THR A 58 -8.44 1.53 -11.08
N PHE A 59 -8.38 2.72 -10.50
CA PHE A 59 -7.75 2.95 -9.20
C PHE A 59 -8.81 2.91 -8.11
N ASP A 60 -8.42 2.42 -6.93
CA ASP A 60 -9.27 2.55 -5.74
C ASP A 60 -9.48 4.04 -5.44
N ARG A 61 -10.73 4.41 -5.11
CA ARG A 61 -11.11 5.78 -4.74
C ARG A 61 -10.93 6.03 -3.23
N ASP A 62 -10.43 5.05 -2.50
CA ASP A 62 -10.02 5.23 -1.12
C ASP A 62 -8.85 6.24 -1.04
N PRO A 63 -8.96 7.30 -0.23
CA PRO A 63 -7.85 8.24 -0.03
C PRO A 63 -6.54 7.57 0.41
N ARG A 64 -6.61 6.40 1.05
CA ARG A 64 -5.45 5.59 1.45
C ARG A 64 -4.71 4.95 0.27
N PHE A 65 -5.33 4.92 -0.92
CA PHE A 65 -4.70 4.38 -2.11
C PHE A 65 -3.43 5.14 -2.51
N VAL A 66 -3.40 6.46 -2.23
CA VAL A 66 -2.24 7.34 -2.51
C VAL A 66 -1.83 8.20 -1.32
N GLY A 67 -2.66 8.26 -0.28
CA GLY A 67 -2.33 8.84 1.01
C GLY A 67 -1.77 7.76 1.92
N SER A 68 -0.55 7.94 2.41
CA SER A 68 0.06 7.03 3.36
C SER A 68 -0.91 6.68 4.49
N TYR A 69 -0.91 5.42 4.93
CA TYR A 69 -1.46 5.02 6.22
C TYR A 69 -0.57 5.62 7.33
N SER A 70 -0.42 6.95 7.39
CA SER A 70 -0.08 7.60 8.65
C SER A 70 -1.24 7.26 9.57
N GLY A 71 -1.05 6.22 10.39
CA GLY A 71 -2.11 5.59 11.14
C GLY A 71 -3.01 6.63 11.77
N LEU A 72 -4.32 6.41 11.72
CA LEU A 72 -5.18 6.90 12.79
C LEU A 72 -4.38 6.69 14.09
N GLU A 73 -4.13 7.75 14.85
CA GLU A 73 -3.72 7.61 16.24
C GLU A 73 -4.88 6.90 16.94
N VAL A 74 -4.95 5.58 16.79
CA VAL A 74 -5.85 4.73 17.55
C VAL A 74 -5.27 4.74 18.96
N PRO A 75 -6.00 5.24 19.97
CA PRO A 75 -5.54 5.18 21.34
C PRO A 75 -5.26 3.72 21.67
N ILE A 76 -4.00 3.40 21.97
CA ILE A 76 -3.66 2.09 22.48
C ILE A 76 -4.28 2.06 23.88
N ALA A 77 -5.39 1.35 24.06
CA ALA A 77 -5.87 1.06 25.39
C ALA A 77 -4.75 0.29 26.11
N PRO A 78 -4.32 0.70 27.32
CA PRO A 78 -3.37 -0.08 28.07
C PRO A 78 -3.98 -1.46 28.28
N PHE A 79 -3.26 -2.51 27.88
CA PHE A 79 -3.58 -3.85 28.32
C PHE A 79 -3.26 -3.89 29.82
N ASP A 80 -4.29 -3.79 30.66
CA ASP A 80 -4.17 -4.07 32.09
C ASP A 80 -3.87 -5.58 32.24
N ILE A 81 -2.69 -5.89 32.81
CA ILE A 81 -2.32 -7.22 33.31
C ILE A 81 -2.46 -7.19 34.83
#